data_AF-A0A1H7APE1-F1
#
_entry.id   AF-A0A1H7APE1-F1
#
_cell.length_a   1.000
_cell.length_b   1.000
_cell.length_c   1.000
_cell.angle_alpha   90.00
_cell.angle_beta   90.00
_cell.angle_gamma   90.00
#
_symmetry.space_group_name_H-M   'P 1'
#
loop_
_entity.id
_entity.type
_entity.pdbx_description
1 polymer ?
#
loop_
_entity_poly.entity_id
_entity_poly.type
_entity_poly.pdbx_seq_one_letter_code
_entity_poly.pdbx_strand_id
1 'polypeptide(L)'
;MEAILFPTDMNHHHTYGLVSYIMIDDGLYPSAHNRRDPYALPAFDIRGQWVYPSRYNEYMAPQLPVYMFDGEYLIATGHGEEAAGLPVFEIRCMCMPQLTPGHGSASGASEY
;
A
#
# COMPACT_ATOMS: atom_id res chain seq x y z
N MET A 1 6.75 -2.42 -6.14
CA MET A 1 7.08 -1.23 -5.32
C MET A 1 6.63 -1.53 -3.91
N GLU A 2 7.34 -1.06 -2.89
CA GLU A 2 6.92 -1.28 -1.50
C GLU A 2 6.61 0.05 -0.81
N ALA A 3 5.45 0.12 -0.18
CA ALA A 3 5.00 1.30 0.55
C ALA A 3 4.13 0.87 1.73
N ILE A 4 4.03 1.74 2.72
CA ILE A 4 3.11 1.57 3.85
C ILE A 4 2.07 2.68 3.80
N LEU A 5 0.83 2.30 4.06
CA LEU A 5 -0.32 3.18 3.97
C LEU A 5 -0.84 3.47 5.37
N PHE A 6 -0.89 4.76 5.69
CA PHE A 6 -1.47 5.26 6.92
C PHE A 6 -2.84 5.88 6.62
N PRO A 7 -3.88 5.57 7.40
CA PRO A 7 -5.16 6.25 7.25
C PRO A 7 -4.99 7.72 7.64
N THR A 8 -5.62 8.60 6.88
CA THR A 8 -5.75 10.02 7.22
C THR A 8 -6.90 10.21 8.22
N ASP A 9 -7.13 11.45 8.65
CA ASP A 9 -8.31 11.84 9.42
C ASP A 9 -9.64 11.69 8.64
N MET A 10 -9.56 11.57 7.31
CA MET A 10 -10.70 11.34 6.42
C MET A 10 -11.10 9.86 6.31
N ASN A 11 -10.36 8.95 6.94
CA ASN A 11 -10.70 7.53 6.99
C ASN A 11 -11.17 7.12 8.39
N HIS A 12 -12.49 6.97 8.53
CA HIS A 12 -13.13 6.64 9.81
C HIS A 12 -13.24 5.13 10.09
N HIS A 13 -12.86 4.29 9.13
CA HIS A 13 -12.92 2.83 9.26
C HIS A 13 -11.60 2.22 9.74
N HIS A 14 -10.52 2.98 9.64
CA HIS A 14 -9.18 2.58 10.02
C HIS A 14 -8.68 3.37 11.23
N THR A 15 -7.72 2.80 11.96
CA THR A 15 -7.18 3.44 13.17
C THR A 15 -6.10 4.45 12.79
N TYR A 16 -6.41 5.75 12.94
CA TYR A 16 -5.46 6.84 12.72
C TYR A 16 -4.13 6.63 13.46
N GLY A 17 -3.02 6.97 12.80
CA GLY A 17 -1.67 6.84 13.34
C GLY A 17 -1.08 5.43 13.33
N LEU A 18 -1.84 4.41 12.90
CA LEU A 18 -1.35 3.05 12.70
C LEU A 18 -1.33 2.67 11.22
N VAL A 19 -0.34 1.87 10.81
CA VAL A 19 -0.27 1.33 9.45
C VAL A 19 -1.54 0.52 9.18
N SER A 20 -2.24 0.75 8.08
CA SER A 20 -3.43 -0.02 7.70
C SER A 20 -3.15 -1.03 6.60
N TYR A 21 -2.37 -0.63 5.59
CA TYR A 21 -1.98 -1.54 4.53
C TYR A 21 -0.48 -1.47 4.25
N ILE A 22 0.04 -2.58 3.77
CA ILE A 22 1.38 -2.73 3.22
C ILE A 22 1.19 -3.01 1.74
N MET A 23 1.75 -2.17 0.88
CA MET A 23 1.80 -2.39 -0.54
C MET A 23 2.98 -3.29 -0.88
N ILE A 24 2.69 -4.39 -1.56
CA ILE A 24 3.68 -5.32 -2.09
C ILE A 24 3.28 -5.62 -3.52
N ASP A 25 4.16 -5.28 -4.47
CA ASP A 25 3.91 -5.34 -5.90
C ASP A 25 2.59 -4.63 -6.27
N ASP A 26 1.63 -5.36 -6.83
CA ASP A 26 0.33 -4.85 -7.26
C ASP A 26 -0.79 -5.14 -6.23
N GLY A 27 -0.45 -5.40 -4.96
CA GLY A 27 -1.41 -5.74 -3.91
C GLY A 27 -1.30 -4.87 -2.66
N LEU A 28 -2.44 -4.54 -2.05
CA LEU A 28 -2.50 -3.95 -0.71
C LEU A 28 -2.90 -5.01 0.32
N TYR A 29 -1.95 -5.37 1.17
CA TYR A 29 -2.13 -6.37 2.21
C TYR A 29 -2.44 -5.70 3.55
N PRO A 30 -3.45 -6.17 4.29
CA PRO A 30 -3.78 -5.61 5.59
C PRO A 30 -2.63 -5.82 6.57
N SER A 31 -2.30 -4.77 7.32
CA SER A 31 -1.36 -4.87 8.42
C SER A 31 -1.99 -5.59 9.62
N ALA A 32 -1.20 -5.90 10.65
CA ALA A 32 -1.72 -6.42 11.92
C ALA A 32 -2.65 -5.43 12.67
N HIS A 33 -2.65 -4.14 12.31
CA HIS A 33 -3.52 -3.12 12.90
C HIS A 33 -4.80 -2.90 12.09
N ASN A 34 -4.89 -3.46 10.89
CA ASN A 34 -6.13 -3.50 10.14
C ASN A 34 -7.01 -4.63 10.71
N ARG A 35 -8.09 -4.24 11.38
CA ARG A 35 -9.08 -5.16 11.97
C ARG A 35 -10.27 -5.43 11.07
N ARG A 36 -10.28 -4.80 9.89
CA ARG A 36 -11.36 -4.87 8.94
C ARG A 36 -11.13 -6.05 8.02
N ASP A 37 -10.03 -6.05 7.26
CA ASP A 37 -9.82 -7.05 6.22
C ASP A 37 -9.15 -8.34 6.72
N PRO A 38 -9.42 -9.48 6.06
CA PRO A 38 -8.76 -10.74 6.38
C PRO A 38 -7.24 -10.67 6.23
N TYR A 39 -6.52 -11.05 7.28
CA TYR A 39 -5.06 -11.03 7.29
C TYR A 39 -4.46 -12.02 6.26
N ALA A 40 -3.26 -11.71 5.74
CA ALA A 40 -2.46 -12.53 4.81
C ALA A 40 -2.97 -12.67 3.37
N LEU A 41 -4.09 -12.03 2.99
CA LEU A 41 -4.55 -11.95 1.60
C LEU A 41 -4.60 -10.47 1.17
N PRO A 42 -4.41 -10.14 -0.12
CA PRO A 42 -4.52 -8.76 -0.56
C PRO A 42 -5.97 -8.32 -0.43
N ALA A 43 -6.23 -7.21 0.25
CA ALA A 43 -7.56 -6.60 0.36
C ALA A 43 -7.90 -5.81 -0.91
N PHE A 44 -6.89 -5.31 -1.61
CA PHE A 44 -7.04 -4.58 -2.87
C PHE A 44 -5.99 -5.00 -3.89
N ASP A 45 -6.40 -4.94 -5.16
CA ASP A 45 -5.56 -5.11 -6.34
C ASP A 45 -5.28 -3.75 -6.99
N ILE A 46 -4.03 -3.49 -7.35
CA ILE A 46 -3.58 -2.25 -8.01
C ILE A 46 -3.48 -2.51 -9.51
N ARG A 47 -4.03 -1.60 -10.31
CA ARG A 47 -3.95 -1.65 -11.79
C ARG A 47 -3.66 -0.26 -12.35
N GLY A 48 -2.38 0.00 -12.60
CA GLY A 48 -1.92 1.35 -12.96
C GLY A 48 -2.18 2.32 -11.81
N GLN A 49 -2.91 3.40 -12.06
CA GLN A 49 -3.25 4.39 -11.03
C GLN A 49 -4.47 4.02 -10.18
N TRP A 50 -5.15 2.91 -10.47
CA TRP A 50 -6.44 2.57 -9.86
C TRP A 50 -6.31 1.41 -8.87
N VAL A 51 -7.06 1.49 -7.78
CA VAL A 51 -7.09 0.48 -6.71
C VAL A 51 -8.48 -0.12 -6.62
N TYR A 52 -8.57 -1.42 -6.86
CA TYR A 52 -9.82 -2.18 -6.89
C TYR A 52 -9.91 -3.05 -5.65
N PRO A 53 -11.10 -3.28 -5.07
CA PRO A 53 -11.29 -4.35 -4.10
C PRO A 53 -10.83 -5.66 -4.74
N SER A 54 -10.04 -6.44 -4.01
CA SER A 54 -9.66 -7.75 -4.49
C SER A 54 -10.83 -8.72 -4.36
N ARG A 55 -10.69 -9.93 -4.91
CA ARG A 55 -11.65 -11.03 -4.67
C ARG A 55 -11.73 -11.49 -3.21
N TYR A 56 -10.79 -11.07 -2.36
CA TYR A 56 -10.71 -11.43 -0.94
C TYR A 56 -11.21 -10.31 -0.03
N ASN A 57 -11.61 -9.17 -0.61
CA ASN A 57 -12.27 -8.12 0.15
C ASN A 57 -13.70 -8.56 0.50
N GLU A 58 -14.02 -8.65 1.79
CA GLU A 58 -15.34 -9.09 2.25
C GLU A 58 -16.39 -7.97 2.28
N TYR A 59 -15.95 -6.70 2.21
CA TYR A 59 -16.81 -5.53 2.39
C TYR A 59 -17.20 -4.88 1.07
N MET A 60 -16.35 -4.99 0.06
CA MET A 60 -16.50 -4.27 -1.19
C MET A 60 -16.45 -5.20 -2.40
N ALA A 61 -17.31 -4.95 -3.38
CA ALA A 61 -17.33 -5.72 -4.62
C ALA A 61 -16.24 -5.23 -5.60
N PRO A 62 -15.53 -6.13 -6.31
CA PRO A 62 -14.36 -5.82 -7.15
C PRO A 62 -14.70 -5.12 -8.48
N GLN A 63 -15.91 -4.56 -8.62
CA GLN A 63 -16.45 -4.12 -9.91
C GLN A 63 -15.93 -2.74 -10.34
N LEU A 64 -15.61 -1.87 -9.37
CA LEU A 64 -15.20 -0.48 -9.60
C LEU A 64 -13.98 -0.15 -8.73
N PRO A 65 -13.09 0.75 -9.20
CA PRO A 65 -11.96 1.18 -8.39
C PRO A 65 -12.47 2.04 -7.24
N VAL A 66 -12.03 1.76 -6.02
CA VAL A 66 -12.47 2.51 -4.82
C VAL A 66 -11.48 3.61 -4.45
N TYR A 67 -10.21 3.45 -4.84
CA TYR A 67 -9.19 4.47 -4.67
C TYR A 67 -8.39 4.70 -5.95
N MET A 68 -7.69 5.82 -6.01
CA MET A 68 -6.77 6.21 -7.07
C MET A 68 -5.50 6.83 -6.48
N PHE A 69 -4.35 6.55 -7.07
CA PHE A 69 -3.10 7.22 -6.72
C PHE A 69 -3.12 8.69 -7.14
N ASP A 70 -2.80 9.58 -6.22
CA ASP A 70 -2.51 10.99 -6.49
C ASP A 70 -1.39 11.48 -5.56
N GLY A 71 -0.18 11.60 -6.11
CA GLY A 71 1.02 11.95 -5.35
C GLY A 71 1.30 10.97 -4.22
N GLU A 72 1.33 11.49 -2.99
CA GLU A 72 1.58 10.72 -1.76
C GLU A 72 0.28 10.18 -1.13
N TYR A 73 -0.84 10.15 -1.87
CA TYR A 73 -2.13 9.73 -1.33
C TYR A 73 -2.86 8.72 -2.22
N LEU A 74 -3.71 7.93 -1.57
CA LEU A 74 -4.86 7.30 -2.20
C LEU A 74 -6.08 8.18 -2.02
N ILE A 75 -6.68 8.58 -3.13
CA ILE A 75 -7.88 9.40 -3.18
C ILE A 75 -9.09 8.51 -3.41
N ALA A 76 -10.15 8.71 -2.63
CA ALA A 76 -11.42 8.02 -2.81
C ALA A 76 -12.08 8.39 -4.13
N THR A 77 -12.56 7.38 -4.85
CA THR A 77 -13.31 7.57 -6.11
C THR A 77 -14.81 7.79 -5.86
N GLY A 78 -15.28 7.49 -4.65
CA GLY A 78 -16.72 7.46 -4.32
C GLY A 78 -17.42 6.13 -4.65
N HIS A 79 -16.69 5.12 -5.14
CA HIS A 79 -17.22 3.77 -5.34
C HIS A 79 -17.03 2.84 -4.12
N GLY A 80 -16.28 3.30 -3.11
CA GLY A 80 -16.13 2.65 -1.82
C GLY A 80 -17.11 3.21 -0.78
N GLU A 81 -16.66 3.33 0.46
CA GLU A 81 -17.45 3.91 1.54
C GLU A 81 -17.19 5.40 1.73
N GLU A 82 -15.98 5.85 1.39
CA GLU A 82 -15.59 7.24 1.50
C GLU A 82 -16.11 8.08 0.32
N ALA A 83 -16.46 9.34 0.60
CA ALA A 83 -16.89 10.28 -0.43
C ALA A 83 -15.76 10.56 -1.45
N ALA A 84 -16.13 10.81 -2.70
CA ALA A 84 -15.18 11.06 -3.77
C ALA A 84 -14.29 12.29 -3.51
N GLY A 85 -13.02 12.19 -3.91
CA GLY A 85 -12.04 13.27 -3.82
C GLY A 85 -11.33 13.39 -2.48
N LEU A 86 -11.64 12.54 -1.50
CA LEU A 86 -11.00 12.57 -0.19
C LEU A 86 -9.66 11.82 -0.18
N PRO A 87 -8.58 12.39 0.38
CA PRO A 87 -7.34 11.65 0.61
C PRO A 87 -7.53 10.72 1.81
N VAL A 88 -7.68 9.42 1.55
CA VAL A 88 -8.04 8.43 2.59
C VAL A 88 -6.84 7.71 3.19
N PHE A 89 -5.78 7.52 2.40
CA PHE A 89 -4.53 6.95 2.87
C PHE A 89 -3.37 7.81 2.41
N GLU A 90 -2.47 8.12 3.34
CA GLU A 90 -1.14 8.64 3.06
C GLU A 90 -0.22 7.47 2.72
N ILE A 91 0.48 7.57 1.61
CA ILE A 91 1.43 6.58 1.10
C ILE A 91 2.82 7.03 1.52
N ARG A 92 3.47 6.23 2.37
CA ARG A 92 4.88 6.43 2.70
C ARG A 92 5.67 5.32 2.04
N CYS A 93 6.45 5.70 1.04
CA CYS A 93 7.31 4.76 0.33
C CYS A 93 8.29 4.12 1.32
N MET A 94 8.35 2.79 1.32
CA MET A 94 9.45 2.10 1.97
C MET A 94 10.58 2.08 0.97
N CYS A 95 11.51 3.03 1.11
CA CYS A 95 12.86 2.76 0.66
C CYS A 95 13.38 1.63 1.57
N MET A 96 13.18 0.36 1.19
CA MET A 96 14.05 -0.68 1.74
C MET A 96 15.47 -0.18 1.47
N PRO A 97 16.32 0.07 2.49
CA PRO A 97 17.74 0.25 2.21
C PRO A 97 18.12 -1.03 1.50
N GLN A 98 18.50 -0.89 0.23
CA GLN A 98 18.90 -2.02 -0.60
C GLN A 98 19.87 -2.84 0.25
N LEU A 99 19.49 -4.08 0.61
CA LEU A 99 20.47 -5.06 1.04
C LEU A 99 21.28 -5.34 -0.22
N THR A 100 22.21 -4.45 -0.55
CA THR A 100 23.18 -4.70 -1.60
C THR A 100 23.86 -6.01 -1.22
N PRO A 101 23.76 -7.07 -2.03
CA PRO A 101 24.56 -8.25 -1.83
C PRO A 101 26.00 -7.73 -1.77
N GLY A 102 26.66 -7.94 -0.64
CA GLY A 102 28.02 -7.47 -0.43
C GLY A 102 28.85 -7.86 -1.65
N HIS A 103 29.23 -6.85 -2.44
CA HIS A 103 30.19 -7.05 -3.50
C HIS A 103 31.48 -7.43 -2.79
N GLY A 104 31.80 -8.73 -2.85
CA GLY A 104 33.06 -9.24 -2.38
C GLY A 104 34.16 -8.42 -3.02
N SER A 105 34.91 -7.69 -2.20
CA SER A 105 36.16 -7.07 -2.60
C SER A 105 37.21 -8.18 -2.68
N ALA A 106 37.20 -8.88 -3.80
CA ALA A 106 38.30 -9.71 -4.26
C ALA A 106 38.84 -9.13 -5.58
N SER A 107 39.73 -8.16 -5.45
CA SER A 107 40.83 -7.86 -6.36
C SER A 107 41.76 -6.93 -5.57
N GLY A 108 43.02 -7.25 -5.29
CA GLY A 108 44.01 -7.79 -6.22
C GLY A 108 44.74 -6.61 -6.86
N ALA A 109 45.66 -5.99 -6.13
CA ALA A 109 46.70 -5.12 -6.67
C ALA A 109 47.93 -5.19 -5.77
N SER A 110 48.80 -6.13 -6.09
CA SER A 110 50.23 -6.01 -5.86
C SER A 110 50.73 -4.95 -6.84
N GLU A 111 51.30 -3.85 -6.36
CA GLU A 111 52.46 -3.18 -6.96
C GLU A 111 52.93 -2.01 -6.09
N TYR A 112 54.26 -1.96 -5.91
CA TYR A 112 55.13 -1.02 -5.20
C TYR A 112 55.35 -1.25 -3.69
#